data_AF-A0A0P0YCS2-F1
#
_entry.id   AF-A0A0P0YCS2-F1
#
_cell.length_a   1.000
_cell.length_b   1.000
_cell.length_c   1.000
_cell.angle_alpha   90.00
_cell.angle_beta   90.00
_cell.angle_gamma   90.00
#
_symmetry.space_group_name_H-M   'P 1'
#
loop_
_entity.id
_entity.type
_entity.pdbx_description
1 polymer ?
#
loop_
_entity_poly.entity_id
_entity_poly.type
_entity_poly.pdbx_seq_one_letter_code
_entity_poly.pdbx_strand_id
1 'polypeptide(L)'
;MDGGGRRAAAVVHPAARHRRQLDGLRRCGKSCRLRWLNYLRPGIRHGAFSDHDDRLILALHAAVGTRPVLLLAAHQLHVASTSSGGMHVGVGEEGRGYDDVFAAGHSL
;
A
#
# COMPACT_ATOMS: atom_id res chain seq x y z
N MET A 1 -45.86 -21.50 -3.14
CA MET A 1 -44.80 -21.52 -4.16
C MET A 1 -44.54 -20.07 -4.55
N ASP A 2 -43.29 -19.62 -4.37
CA ASP A 2 -42.72 -18.31 -4.73
C ASP A 2 -43.28 -17.06 -4.00
N GLY A 3 -42.51 -16.16 -3.40
CA GLY A 3 -41.06 -15.94 -3.47
C GLY A 3 -40.64 -14.46 -3.50
N GLY A 4 -41.39 -13.54 -2.85
CA GLY A 4 -41.12 -12.09 -2.91
C GLY A 4 -40.13 -11.59 -1.84
N GLY A 5 -38.87 -12.00 -1.93
CA GLY A 5 -37.79 -11.71 -0.97
C GLY A 5 -37.28 -10.26 -1.00
N ARG A 6 -37.47 -9.58 0.13
CA ARG A 6 -36.93 -8.27 0.49
C ARG A 6 -35.39 -8.22 0.35
N ARG A 7 -34.85 -7.25 -0.40
CA ARG A 7 -33.50 -6.72 -0.11
C ARG A 7 -33.53 -5.20 -0.23
N ALA A 8 -33.52 -4.56 0.93
CA ALA A 8 -33.33 -3.12 1.10
C ALA A 8 -32.02 -2.72 0.40
N ALA A 9 -32.12 -1.86 -0.62
CA ALA A 9 -30.98 -1.12 -1.11
C ALA A 9 -30.58 -0.14 0.01
N ALA A 10 -29.50 -0.47 0.71
CA ALA A 10 -28.88 0.46 1.64
C ALA A 10 -28.47 1.70 0.83
N VAL A 11 -29.19 2.80 1.06
CA VAL A 11 -28.76 4.15 0.68
C VAL A 11 -27.44 4.38 1.40
N VAL A 12 -26.33 4.19 0.68
CA VAL A 12 -25.02 4.63 1.14
C VAL A 12 -25.04 6.15 1.05
N HIS A 13 -25.24 6.80 2.19
CA HIS A 13 -25.16 8.25 2.33
C HIS A 13 -23.88 8.78 1.66
N PRO A 14 -23.94 9.85 0.84
CA PRO A 14 -22.74 10.48 0.36
C PRO A 14 -21.99 11.02 1.58
N ALA A 15 -20.77 10.54 1.81
CA ALA A 15 -19.90 11.08 2.84
C ALA A 15 -19.66 12.57 2.53
N ALA A 16 -20.44 13.44 3.17
CA ALA A 16 -20.24 14.88 3.20
C ALA A 16 -18.94 15.17 3.96
N ARG A 17 -17.80 14.94 3.29
CA ARG A 17 -16.49 15.33 3.81
C ARG A 17 -16.38 16.82 3.63
N HIS A 18 -16.58 17.52 4.74
CA HIS A 18 -16.30 18.94 4.95
C HIS A 18 -14.95 19.31 4.30
N ARG A 19 -14.99 19.87 3.09
CA ARG A 19 -13.82 20.29 2.31
C ARG A 19 -13.36 21.64 2.87
N ARG A 20 -12.65 21.63 4.01
CA ARG A 20 -11.85 22.82 4.39
C ARG A 20 -10.73 22.94 3.36
N GLN A 21 -10.93 23.79 2.36
CA GLN A 21 -9.83 24.36 1.61
C GLN A 21 -9.06 25.22 2.61
N LEU A 22 -7.86 24.78 2.99
CA LEU A 22 -6.91 25.68 3.62
C LEU A 22 -6.46 26.65 2.53
N ASP A 23 -6.70 27.94 2.74
CA ASP A 23 -6.40 29.01 1.79
C ASP A 23 -4.94 28.88 1.32
N GLY A 24 -4.76 28.65 0.01
CA GLY A 24 -3.45 28.54 -0.65
C GLY A 24 -3.06 27.15 -1.20
N LEU A 25 -3.74 26.05 -0.83
CA LEU A 25 -3.34 24.71 -1.30
C LEU A 25 -4.46 23.97 -2.05
N ARG A 26 -4.32 23.83 -3.39
CA ARG A 26 -5.25 23.11 -4.30
C ARG A 26 -5.28 21.58 -4.10
N ARG A 27 -5.14 21.05 -2.89
CA ARG A 27 -5.13 19.59 -2.65
C ARG A 27 -6.45 19.10 -2.07
N CYS A 28 -7.04 18.09 -2.73
CA CYS A 28 -8.21 17.39 -2.20
C CYS A 28 -7.82 16.51 -1.01
N GLY A 29 -8.75 16.27 -0.08
CA GLY A 29 -8.48 15.46 1.12
C GLY A 29 -7.96 14.05 0.82
N LYS A 30 -8.26 13.49 -0.37
CA LYS A 30 -7.70 12.20 -0.85
C LYS A 30 -6.20 12.28 -1.08
N SER A 31 -5.71 13.33 -1.73
CA SER A 31 -4.28 13.52 -1.98
C SER A 31 -3.51 13.72 -0.68
N CYS A 32 -4.05 14.52 0.25
CA CYS A 32 -3.45 14.72 1.56
C CYS A 32 -3.40 13.40 2.36
N ARG A 33 -4.50 12.62 2.36
CA ARG A 33 -4.55 11.32 3.03
C ARG A 33 -3.55 10.33 2.43
N LEU A 34 -3.45 10.24 1.10
CA LEU A 34 -2.49 9.34 0.43
C LEU A 34 -1.05 9.74 0.74
N ARG A 35 -0.73 11.04 0.69
CA ARG A 35 0.60 11.55 1.05
C ARG A 35 0.94 11.21 2.50
N TRP A 36 0.00 11.37 3.43
CA TRP A 36 0.22 10.99 4.82
C TRP A 36 0.53 9.50 4.96
N LEU A 37 -0.32 8.64 4.38
CA LEU A 37 -0.20 7.19 4.50
C LEU A 37 1.05 6.59 3.85
N ASN A 38 1.63 7.25 2.84
CA ASN A 38 2.76 6.69 2.09
C ASN A 38 4.09 7.42 2.38
N TYR A 39 4.04 8.67 2.83
CA TYR A 39 5.24 9.52 2.94
C TYR A 39 5.42 10.22 4.28
N LEU A 40 4.37 10.49 5.06
CA LEU A 40 4.52 11.33 6.27
C LEU A 40 4.23 10.60 7.58
N ARG A 41 3.56 9.44 7.54
CA ARG A 41 3.21 8.72 8.75
C ARG A 41 4.50 8.25 9.46
N PRO A 42 4.65 8.51 10.77
CA PRO A 42 5.74 7.96 11.55
C PRO A 42 5.77 6.43 11.45
N GLY A 43 6.98 5.87 11.33
CA GLY A 43 7.18 4.44 11.12
C GLY A 43 7.09 3.99 9.66
N ILE A 44 6.92 4.91 8.71
CA ILE A 44 7.25 4.61 7.30
C ILE A 44 8.76 4.75 7.14
N ARG A 45 9.40 3.70 6.62
CA ARG A 45 10.80 3.72 6.22
C ARG A 45 10.86 4.01 4.73
N HIS A 46 11.64 5.03 4.38
CA HIS A 46 12.07 5.29 3.02
C HIS A 46 13.54 4.89 2.91
N GLY A 47 13.88 4.16 1.87
CA GLY A 47 15.23 3.61 1.68
C GLY A 47 15.23 2.39 0.76
N ALA A 48 16.43 1.87 0.51
CA ALA A 48 16.63 0.64 -0.25
C ALA A 48 16.11 -0.57 0.52
N PHE A 49 15.52 -1.52 -0.21
CA PHE A 49 15.13 -2.80 0.36
C PHE A 49 16.34 -3.57 0.92
N SER A 50 16.11 -4.26 2.03
CA SER A 50 17.11 -5.18 2.58
C SER A 50 17.10 -6.49 1.78
N ASP A 51 18.19 -7.26 1.80
CA ASP A 51 18.22 -8.59 1.15
C ASP A 51 17.13 -9.54 1.70
N HIS A 52 16.69 -9.31 2.94
CA HIS A 52 15.54 -10.01 3.51
C HIS A 52 14.22 -9.58 2.87
N ASP A 53 14.03 -8.27 2.68
CA ASP A 53 12.88 -7.73 1.94
C ASP A 53 12.85 -8.28 0.52
N ASP A 54 13.99 -8.33 -0.18
CA ASP A 54 14.09 -8.83 -1.56
C ASP A 54 13.60 -10.28 -1.66
N ARG A 55 14.13 -11.17 -0.78
CA ARG A 55 13.70 -12.59 -0.74
C ARG A 55 12.23 -12.74 -0.41
N LEU A 56 11.74 -11.93 0.53
CA LEU A 56 10.33 -11.94 0.92
C LEU A 56 9.44 -11.45 -0.22
N ILE A 57 9.83 -10.39 -0.93
CA ILE A 57 9.13 -9.85 -2.09
C ILE A 57 9.03 -10.92 -3.19
N LEU A 58 10.13 -11.62 -3.50
CA LEU A 58 10.13 -12.70 -4.49
C LEU A 58 9.23 -13.88 -4.06
N ALA A 59 9.33 -14.30 -2.79
CA ALA A 59 8.49 -15.38 -2.26
C ALA A 59 7.00 -15.02 -2.27
N LEU A 60 6.66 -13.79 -1.89
CA LEU A 60 5.29 -13.28 -1.94
C LEU A 60 4.80 -13.12 -3.36
N HIS A 61 5.63 -12.66 -4.29
CA HIS A 61 5.28 -12.56 -5.71
C HIS A 61 4.93 -13.93 -6.30
N ALA A 62 5.66 -14.99 -5.95
CA ALA A 62 5.32 -16.34 -6.34
C ALA A 62 3.97 -16.82 -5.76
N ALA A 63 3.60 -16.36 -4.55
CA ALA A 63 2.37 -16.76 -3.86
C ALA A 63 1.12 -15.97 -4.28
N VAL A 64 1.21 -14.65 -4.44
CA VAL A 64 0.05 -13.77 -4.76
C VAL A 64 0.02 -13.27 -6.20
N GLY A 65 1.09 -13.51 -6.96
CA GLY A 65 1.26 -13.11 -8.35
C GLY A 65 1.72 -11.66 -8.52
N THR A 66 1.58 -11.16 -9.75
CA THR A 66 2.12 -9.87 -10.23
C THR A 66 1.34 -8.63 -9.79
N ARG A 67 0.37 -8.77 -8.88
CA ARG A 67 -0.53 -7.67 -8.47
C ARG A 67 0.20 -6.76 -7.47
N PRO A 68 0.61 -5.53 -7.83
CA PRO A 68 1.49 -4.72 -6.98
C PRO A 68 0.85 -4.37 -5.64
N VAL A 69 -0.46 -4.11 -5.64
CA VAL A 69 -1.22 -3.81 -4.43
C VAL A 69 -1.23 -4.98 -3.45
N LEU A 70 -1.41 -6.22 -3.95
CA LEU A 70 -1.44 -7.40 -3.09
C LEU A 70 -0.05 -7.72 -2.56
N LEU A 71 0.95 -7.66 -3.42
CA LEU A 71 2.35 -7.87 -3.05
C LEU A 71 2.78 -6.89 -1.96
N LEU A 72 2.57 -5.59 -2.18
CA LEU A 72 2.89 -4.56 -1.20
C LEU A 72 2.16 -4.82 0.11
N ALA A 73 0.85 -5.07 0.06
CA ALA A 73 0.06 -5.35 1.27
C ALA A 73 0.59 -6.58 2.04
N ALA A 74 0.94 -7.65 1.34
CA ALA A 74 1.47 -8.87 1.95
C ALA A 74 2.86 -8.64 2.55
N HIS A 75 3.75 -7.93 1.84
CA HIS A 75 5.08 -7.57 2.32
C HIS A 75 4.99 -6.71 3.58
N GLN A 76 4.14 -5.67 3.58
CA GLN A 76 3.93 -4.83 4.75
C GLN A 76 3.31 -5.58 5.92
N LEU A 77 2.39 -6.51 5.68
CA LEU A 77 1.82 -7.34 6.75
C LEU A 77 2.90 -8.21 7.40
N HIS A 78 3.77 -8.81 6.59
CA HIS A 78 4.88 -9.61 7.09
C HIS A 78 5.89 -8.76 7.88
N VAL A 79 6.33 -7.63 7.34
CA VAL A 79 7.25 -6.69 8.04
C VAL A 79 6.64 -6.16 9.33
N ALA A 80 5.34 -5.87 9.35
CA ALA A 80 4.64 -5.46 10.57
C ALA A 80 4.56 -6.57 11.62
N SER A 81 4.60 -7.84 11.21
CA SER A 81 4.57 -9.00 12.12
C SER A 81 5.94 -9.25 12.78
N THR A 82 7.03 -8.88 12.13
CA THR A 82 8.41 -9.06 12.62
C THR A 82 8.86 -7.92 13.54
N SER A 83 8.02 -7.56 14.52
CA SER A 83 8.23 -6.81 15.79
C SER A 83 9.24 -5.63 15.92
N SER A 84 9.98 -5.22 14.89
CA SER A 84 11.01 -4.17 14.97
C SER A 84 11.11 -3.28 13.72
N GLY A 85 10.46 -3.66 12.61
CA GLY A 85 10.53 -2.93 11.34
C GLY A 85 9.35 -2.00 11.11
N GLY A 86 9.61 -0.70 10.93
CA GLY A 86 8.62 0.20 10.33
C GLY A 86 8.20 -0.25 8.93
N MET A 87 7.02 0.20 8.50
CA MET A 87 6.43 -0.05 7.18
C MET A 87 7.37 0.43 6.08
N HIS A 88 7.95 -0.48 5.28
CA HIS A 88 8.97 -0.15 4.31
C HIS A 88 8.34 0.22 2.97
N VAL A 89 8.23 1.51 2.66
CA VAL A 89 7.75 1.95 1.36
C VAL A 89 8.99 2.19 0.52
N GLY A 90 9.34 1.22 -0.32
CA GLY A 90 10.49 1.32 -1.23
C GLY A 90 10.37 2.57 -2.08
N VAL A 91 11.21 3.56 -1.77
CA VAL A 91 11.30 4.84 -2.47
C VAL A 91 12.76 5.19 -2.47
N GLY A 92 13.40 5.15 -3.64
CA GLY A 92 14.78 5.55 -3.80
C GLY A 92 15.03 6.03 -5.21
N GLU A 93 15.54 7.25 -5.35
CA GLU A 93 16.11 7.73 -6.62
C GLU A 93 17.52 7.15 -6.86
N GLU A 94 18.07 6.36 -5.93
CA GLU A 94 19.43 5.80 -5.98
C GLU A 94 19.60 4.48 -5.18
N GLY A 95 18.54 3.69 -4.96
CA GLY A 95 18.60 2.48 -4.13
C GLY A 95 17.60 1.39 -4.50
N ARG A 96 17.95 0.12 -4.25
CA ARG A 96 17.19 -1.09 -4.66
C ARG A 96 15.69 -0.98 -4.32
N GLY A 97 14.87 -0.92 -5.37
CA GLY A 97 13.41 -0.91 -5.31
C GLY A 97 12.78 -2.20 -5.82
N TYR A 98 11.45 -2.21 -5.98
CA TYR A 98 10.73 -3.41 -6.45
C TYR A 98 11.23 -3.86 -7.83
N ASP A 99 11.47 -2.91 -8.75
CA ASP A 99 11.95 -3.21 -10.10
C ASP A 99 13.33 -3.89 -10.08
N ASP A 100 14.24 -3.44 -9.20
CA ASP A 100 15.55 -4.08 -9.03
C ASP A 100 15.43 -5.49 -8.47
N VAL A 101 14.54 -5.70 -7.48
CA VAL A 101 14.28 -7.02 -6.91
C VAL A 101 13.78 -8.00 -7.97
N PHE A 102 12.85 -7.54 -8.82
CA PHE A 102 12.33 -8.38 -9.90
C PHE A 102 13.35 -8.63 -11.00
N ALA A 103 14.11 -7.60 -11.40
CA ALA A 103 15.18 -7.76 -12.38
C ALA A 103 16.26 -8.76 -11.90
N ALA A 104 16.64 -8.69 -10.61
CA ALA A 104 17.58 -9.63 -10.00
C ALA A 104 17.01 -11.05 -9.89
N GLY A 105 15.72 -11.19 -9.59
CA GLY A 105 15.05 -12.49 -9.46
C GLY A 105 14.92 -13.26 -10.78
N HIS A 106 14.92 -12.58 -11.93
CA HIS A 106 14.92 -13.23 -13.26
C HIS A 106 16.29 -13.77 -13.69
N SER A 107 17.34 -13.55 -12.89
CA SER A 107 18.71 -14.00 -13.18
C SER A 107 19.12 -15.29 -12.45
N LEU A 108 18.20 -15.91 -11.69
CA LEU A 108 18.37 -17.18 -10.96
C LEU A 108 17.48 -18.28 -11.55
#